data_AF-A0A951BIV3-F1
#
_entry.id   AF-A0A951BIV3-F1
#
_cell.length_a   1.000
_cell.length_b   1.000
_cell.length_c   1.000
_cell.angle_alpha   90.00
_cell.angle_beta   90.00
_cell.angle_gamma   90.00
#
_symmetry.space_group_name_H-M   'P 1'
#
loop_
_entity.id
_entity.type
_entity.pdbx_description
1 polymer ?
#
loop_
_entity_poly.entity_id
_entity_poly.type
_entity_poly.pdbx_seq_one_letter_code
_entity_poly.pdbx_strand_id
1 'polypeptide(L)'
;MSTPDPSPSASVGVSDVVAACAGGLEKTPAAIRDALDSAQRERFESEYRAALARAADTLDLEPVLTLAQRTWWVRAVMCLNPELLDGVASDVNRLAAGDESVLADEGR
;
A
#
# COMPACT_ATOMS: atom_id res chain seq x y z
N MET A 1 42.13 -10.49 -25.40
CA MET A 1 41.45 -9.30 -24.85
C MET A 1 39.98 -9.67 -24.72
N SER A 2 39.56 -10.05 -23.51
CA SER A 2 38.18 -10.45 -23.22
C SER A 2 37.36 -9.23 -22.83
N THR A 3 36.23 -9.01 -23.49
CA THR A 3 35.20 -8.04 -23.08
C THR A 3 34.39 -8.63 -21.93
N PRO A 4 34.03 -7.85 -20.89
CA PRO A 4 33.12 -8.32 -19.86
C PRO A 4 31.65 -8.25 -20.33
N ASP A 5 30.90 -9.25 -19.88
CA ASP A 5 29.46 -9.48 -20.01
C ASP A 5 28.62 -8.32 -19.40
N PRO A 6 27.44 -7.99 -19.95
CA PRO A 6 26.54 -6.99 -19.36
C PRO A 6 26.01 -7.43 -17.99
N SER A 7 26.10 -6.51 -17.01
CA SER A 7 25.50 -6.65 -15.69
C SER A 7 23.98 -6.89 -15.77
N PRO A 8 23.39 -7.66 -14.83
CA PRO A 8 21.97 -7.98 -14.87
C PRO A 8 21.14 -6.73 -14.52
N SER A 9 20.31 -6.29 -15.47
CA SER A 9 19.14 -5.46 -15.17
C SER A 9 18.22 -6.23 -14.25
N ALA A 10 18.33 -6.00 -12.95
CA ALA A 10 17.35 -6.49 -11.99
C ALA A 10 16.06 -5.69 -12.18
N SER A 11 15.06 -6.32 -12.81
CA SER A 11 13.68 -5.83 -12.80
C SER A 11 13.18 -5.94 -11.37
N VAL A 12 13.14 -4.82 -10.66
CA VAL A 12 12.55 -4.74 -9.31
C VAL A 12 11.04 -4.94 -9.49
N GLY A 13 10.49 -6.01 -8.93
CA GLY A 13 9.07 -6.29 -9.05
C GLY A 13 8.24 -5.28 -8.25
N VAL A 14 7.00 -5.03 -8.65
CA VAL A 14 6.07 -4.14 -7.92
C VAL A 14 5.94 -4.53 -6.44
N SER A 15 6.08 -5.82 -6.10
CA SER A 15 6.10 -6.30 -4.71
C SER A 15 7.34 -5.88 -3.92
N ASP A 16 8.50 -5.73 -4.56
CA ASP A 16 9.74 -5.31 -3.91
C ASP A 16 9.73 -3.81 -3.58
N VAL A 17 9.13 -2.99 -4.47
CA VAL A 17 8.92 -1.56 -4.22
C VAL A 17 7.99 -1.36 -3.02
N VAL A 18 6.89 -2.11 -2.96
CA VAL A 18 5.93 -2.05 -1.84
C VAL A 18 6.56 -2.51 -0.52
N ALA A 19 7.42 -3.54 -0.55
CA ALA A 19 8.14 -4.01 0.64
C ALA A 19 9.19 -3.00 1.14
N ALA A 20 9.90 -2.33 0.24
CA ALA A 20 10.85 -1.28 0.58
C ALA A 20 10.14 -0.06 1.19
N CYS A 21 9.06 0.40 0.56
CA CYS A 21 8.23 1.50 1.06
C CYS A 21 7.54 1.15 2.39
N ALA A 22 7.20 -0.11 2.64
CA ALA A 22 6.59 -0.50 3.90
C ALA A 22 7.51 -0.35 5.12
N GLY A 23 8.82 -0.18 4.93
CA GLY A 23 9.78 -0.05 6.03
C GLY A 23 9.76 -1.23 7.01
N GLY A 24 9.28 -2.40 6.57
CA GLY A 24 9.07 -3.56 7.44
C GLY A 24 7.78 -3.53 8.27
N LEU A 25 6.81 -2.67 7.95
CA LEU A 25 5.50 -2.63 8.63
C LEU A 25 4.83 -3.99 8.57
N GLU A 26 4.62 -4.60 9.74
CA GLU A 26 3.94 -5.88 9.84
C GLU A 26 2.47 -5.76 9.42
N LYS A 27 1.95 -6.81 8.78
CA LYS A 27 0.52 -6.92 8.39
C LYS A 27 -0.37 -7.31 9.58
N THR A 28 -0.06 -6.84 10.78
CA THR A 28 -0.84 -7.09 11.99
C THR A 28 -1.78 -5.91 12.27
N PRO A 29 -2.99 -6.15 12.78
CA PRO A 29 -3.95 -5.08 13.11
C PRO A 29 -3.38 -4.01 14.05
N ALA A 30 -2.52 -4.42 15.00
CA ALA A 30 -1.90 -3.50 15.95
C ALA A 30 -0.87 -2.58 15.27
N ALA A 31 0.05 -3.16 14.48
CA ALA A 31 1.05 -2.37 13.75
C ALA A 31 0.37 -1.40 12.75
N ILE A 32 -0.67 -1.88 12.06
CA ILE A 32 -1.48 -1.05 11.15
C ILE A 32 -2.11 0.11 11.92
N ARG A 33 -2.80 -0.14 13.05
CA ARG A 33 -3.45 0.91 13.86
C ARG A 33 -2.47 1.99 14.31
N ASP A 34 -1.28 1.58 14.75
CA ASP A 34 -0.29 2.48 15.33
C ASP A 34 0.35 3.39 14.26
N ALA A 35 0.42 2.92 13.02
CA ALA A 35 0.92 3.66 11.86
C ALA A 35 -0.09 4.66 11.25
N LEU A 36 -1.39 4.52 11.53
CA LEU A 36 -2.42 5.41 10.99
C LEU A 36 -2.50 6.75 11.76
N ASP A 37 -2.87 7.81 11.04
CA ASP A 37 -3.30 9.09 11.65
C ASP A 37 -4.59 8.92 12.46
N SER A 38 -4.96 9.94 13.24
CA SER A 38 -6.10 9.85 14.17
C SER A 38 -7.43 9.56 13.46
N ALA A 39 -7.72 10.20 12.33
CA ALA A 39 -8.98 10.04 11.63
C ALA A 39 -9.08 8.67 10.96
N GLN A 40 -7.98 8.23 10.35
CA GLN A 40 -7.89 6.90 9.75
C GLN A 40 -7.91 5.79 10.80
N ARG A 41 -7.28 6.00 11.96
CA ARG A 41 -7.27 5.06 13.07
C ARG A 41 -8.67 4.81 13.61
N GLU A 42 -9.45 5.86 13.88
CA GLU A 42 -10.83 5.73 14.34
C GLU A 42 -11.68 4.91 13.37
N ARG A 43 -11.53 5.20 12.07
CA ARG A 43 -12.23 4.47 11.01
C ARG A 43 -11.79 3.00 10.94
N PHE A 44 -10.49 2.74 10.96
CA PHE A 44 -9.95 1.38 10.99
C PHE A 44 -10.50 0.58 12.16
N GLU A 45 -10.47 1.13 13.37
CA GLU A 45 -10.95 0.44 14.56
C GLU A 45 -12.45 0.15 14.48
N SER A 46 -13.25 1.08 13.95
CA SER A 46 -14.69 0.87 13.74
C SER A 46 -14.95 -0.27 12.76
N GLU A 47 -14.32 -0.24 11.58
CA GLU A 47 -14.48 -1.29 10.56
C GLU A 47 -13.96 -2.65 11.06
N TYR A 48 -12.82 -2.66 11.76
CA TYR A 48 -12.22 -3.88 12.30
C TYR A 48 -13.09 -4.52 13.38
N ARG A 49 -13.66 -3.72 14.30
CA ARG A 49 -14.62 -4.23 15.31
C ARG A 49 -15.89 -4.79 14.65
N ALA A 50 -16.41 -4.12 13.62
CA ALA A 50 -17.58 -4.62 12.89
C ALA A 50 -17.30 -5.95 12.17
N ALA A 51 -16.12 -6.07 11.55
CA ALA A 51 -15.69 -7.31 10.91
C ALA A 51 -15.53 -8.45 11.93
N LEU A 52 -14.93 -8.17 13.10
CA LEU A 52 -14.79 -9.15 14.18
C LEU A 52 -16.15 -9.59 14.76
N ALA A 53 -17.09 -8.67 14.93
CA ALA A 53 -18.44 -9.01 15.38
C ALA A 53 -19.12 -9.98 14.42
N ARG A 54 -19.04 -9.70 13.10
CA ARG A 54 -19.56 -10.61 12.08
C ARG A 54 -18.85 -11.96 12.08
N ALA A 55 -17.53 -11.97 12.24
CA ALA A 55 -16.75 -13.20 12.30
C ALA A 55 -17.08 -14.04 13.55
N ALA A 56 -17.48 -13.41 14.66
CA ALA A 56 -17.95 -14.14 15.84
C ALA A 56 -19.23 -14.92 15.56
N ASP A 57 -20.11 -14.39 14.70
CA ASP A 57 -21.35 -15.06 14.28
C ASP A 57 -21.12 -16.14 13.24
N THR A 58 -20.20 -15.92 12.28
CA THR A 58 -20.00 -16.80 11.12
C THR A 58 -18.81 -17.75 11.25
N LEU A 59 -17.96 -17.55 12.27
CA LEU A 59 -16.66 -18.21 12.45
C LEU A 59 -15.72 -18.07 11.23
N ASP A 60 -15.94 -17.04 10.42
CA ASP A 60 -15.14 -16.73 9.24
C ASP A 60 -14.28 -15.49 9.48
N LEU A 61 -12.97 -15.70 9.57
CA LEU A 61 -11.98 -14.65 9.78
C LEU A 61 -11.39 -14.10 8.48
N GLU A 62 -11.69 -14.69 7.31
CA GLU A 62 -11.17 -14.21 6.03
C GLU A 62 -11.48 -12.73 5.80
N PRO A 63 -12.71 -12.24 6.05
CA PRO A 63 -13.03 -10.83 5.83
C PRO A 63 -12.23 -9.89 6.76
N VAL A 64 -11.95 -10.33 7.98
CA VAL A 64 -11.15 -9.58 8.97
C VAL A 64 -9.70 -9.46 8.50
N LEU A 65 -9.13 -10.57 8.04
CA LEU A 65 -7.75 -10.62 7.55
C LEU A 65 -7.61 -9.84 6.25
N THR A 66 -8.56 -9.96 5.32
CA THR A 66 -8.56 -9.20 4.07
C THR A 66 -8.69 -7.70 4.34
N LEU A 67 -9.59 -7.30 5.25
CA LEU A 67 -9.72 -5.89 5.66
C LEU A 67 -8.38 -5.35 6.19
N ALA A 68 -7.75 -6.03 7.14
CA ALA A 68 -6.49 -5.58 7.72
C ALA A 68 -5.35 -5.58 6.68
N GLN A 69 -5.11 -6.73 6.03
CA GLN A 69 -3.89 -6.95 5.25
C GLN A 69 -3.94 -6.36 3.84
N ARG A 70 -5.13 -6.26 3.22
CA ARG A 70 -5.26 -5.79 1.83
C ARG A 70 -5.75 -4.36 1.75
N THR A 71 -6.65 -3.94 2.65
CA THR A 71 -7.24 -2.59 2.60
C THR A 71 -6.45 -1.60 3.45
N TRP A 72 -6.22 -1.94 4.71
CA TRP A 72 -5.70 -0.98 5.68
C TRP A 72 -4.18 -0.95 5.78
N TRP A 73 -3.50 -2.05 5.48
CA TRP A 73 -2.04 -2.07 5.48
C TRP A 73 -1.44 -1.08 4.48
N VAL A 74 -1.96 -0.99 3.25
CA VAL A 74 -1.47 -0.02 2.25
C VAL A 74 -1.64 1.42 2.73
N ARG A 75 -2.77 1.72 3.38
CA ARG A 75 -3.02 3.06 3.97
C ARG A 75 -2.03 3.38 5.08
N ALA A 76 -1.76 2.41 5.95
CA ALA A 76 -0.77 2.56 7.01
C ALA A 76 0.64 2.79 6.46
N VAL A 77 1.03 2.09 5.39
CA VAL A 77 2.30 2.35 4.68
C VAL A 77 2.33 3.79 4.15
N MET A 78 1.25 4.29 3.55
CA MET A 78 1.19 5.68 3.06
C MET A 78 1.28 6.71 4.20
N CYS A 79 0.68 6.45 5.37
CA CYS A 79 0.80 7.34 6.52
C CYS A 79 2.23 7.43 7.07
N LEU A 80 3.00 6.34 7.01
CA LEU A 80 4.40 6.32 7.44
C LEU A 80 5.36 6.98 6.45
N ASN A 81 4.98 7.03 5.17
CA ASN A 81 5.81 7.51 4.07
C ASN A 81 5.07 8.62 3.30
N PRO A 82 4.85 9.80 3.92
CA PRO A 82 4.12 10.90 3.30
C PRO A 82 4.77 11.38 1.98
N GLU A 83 6.08 11.21 1.82
CA GLU A 83 6.81 11.53 0.58
C GLU A 83 6.35 10.70 -0.62
N LEU A 84 5.78 9.51 -0.42
CA LEU A 84 5.17 8.73 -1.49
C LEU A 84 3.86 9.34 -1.99
N LEU A 85 3.18 10.13 -1.14
CA LEU A 85 1.93 10.79 -1.49
C LEU A 85 2.16 12.06 -2.32
N ASP A 86 3.32 12.71 -2.19
CA ASP A 86 3.64 13.92 -2.95
C ASP A 86 3.69 13.67 -4.47
N GLY A 87 4.24 12.54 -4.88
CA GLY A 87 4.22 12.10 -6.29
C GLY A 87 2.81 11.80 -6.79
N VAL A 88 2.02 11.06 -5.99
CA VAL A 88 0.64 10.69 -6.33
C VAL A 88 -0.27 11.92 -6.42
N ALA A 89 -0.12 12.89 -5.54
CA ALA A 89 -0.91 14.13 -5.58
C ALA A 89 -0.63 14.94 -6.84
N SER A 90 0.63 15.01 -7.27
CA SER A 90 1.03 15.64 -8.53
C SER A 90 0.42 14.92 -9.73
N ASP A 91 0.47 13.59 -9.76
CA ASP A 91 -0.10 12.80 -10.86
C ASP A 91 -1.64 12.87 -10.91
N VAL A 92 -2.30 12.84 -9.75
CA VAL A 92 -3.75 13.04 -9.65
C VAL A 92 -4.15 14.42 -10.16
N ASN A 93 -3.39 15.47 -9.84
CA ASN A 93 -3.67 16.82 -10.33
C ASN A 93 -3.47 16.92 -11.85
N ARG A 94 -2.45 16.26 -12.40
CA ARG A 94 -2.22 16.19 -13.85
C ARG A 94 -3.35 15.44 -14.57
N LEU A 95 -3.78 14.30 -14.04
CA LEU A 95 -4.93 13.56 -14.55
C LEU A 95 -6.23 14.37 -14.46
N ALA A 96 -6.46 15.06 -13.34
CA ALA A 96 -7.62 15.94 -13.17
C ALA A 96 -7.60 17.14 -14.14
N ALA A 97 -6.40 17.60 -14.53
CA ALA A 97 -6.20 18.63 -15.55
C ALA A 97 -6.29 18.09 -16.99
N GLY A 98 -6.52 16.79 -17.19
CA GLY A 98 -6.68 16.16 -18.50
C GLY A 98 -5.36 15.84 -19.23
N ASP A 99 -4.24 15.77 -18.51
CA ASP A 99 -2.95 15.37 -19.06
C ASP A 99 -2.83 13.83 -19.06
N GLU A 100 -3.22 13.20 -20.17
CA GLU A 100 -3.19 11.74 -20.36
C GLU A 100 -1.77 11.17 -20.56
N SER A 101 -0.72 12.01 -20.55
CA SER A 101 0.67 11.54 -20.72
C SER A 101 1.18 10.65 -19.57
N VAL A 102 0.45 10.59 -18.45
CA VAL A 102 0.77 9.70 -17.30
C VAL A 102 0.57 8.22 -17.64
N LEU A 103 -0.27 7.89 -18.63
CA LEU A 103 -0.54 6.51 -19.05
C LEU A 103 0.41 6.02 -20.16
N ALA A 104 1.29 6.89 -20.67
CA ALA A 104 2.07 6.62 -21.88
C ALA A 104 3.44 5.96 -21.64
N ASP A 105 3.82 5.66 -20.39
CA ASP A 105 5.14 5.06 -20.07
C ASP A 105 5.15 3.51 -20.01
N GLU A 106 4.02 2.82 -20.20
CA GLU A 106 3.97 1.35 -20.27
C GLU A 106 4.21 0.80 -21.69
N GLY A 107 5.24 1.30 -22.37
CA GLY A 107 5.52 0.95 -23.76
C GLY A 107 7.00 0.89 -24.13
N ARG A 108 7.75 -0.07 -23.56
CA ARG A 108 9.01 -0.55 -24.15
C ARG A 108 9.22 -2.04 -23.93
#